data_AF-A0A228JAL2-F1
#
_entry.id   AF-A0A228JAL2-F1
#
_cell.length_a   1.000
_cell.length_b   1.000
_cell.length_c   1.000
_cell.angle_alpha   90.00
_cell.angle_beta   90.00
_cell.angle_gamma   90.00
#
_symmetry.space_group_name_H-M   'P 1'
#
loop_
_entity.id
_entity.type
_entity.pdbx_description
1 polymer ?
#
loop_
_entity_poly.entity_id
_entity_poly.type
_entity_poly.pdbx_seq_one_letter_code
_entity_poly.pdbx_strand_id
1 'polypeptide(L)'
;MKLTPHEILTHIGIDVPEEGVTISSHDMLVYTRMFHLLGKQMSIDKIATHELKQLISEMQTGDEGPVDVSTITDRQCDFLRSALKCSQRMAFGMDVDLTTARRP
;
A
#
# COMPACT_ATOMS: atom_id res chain seq x y z
N MET A 1 6.31 -15.94 7.44
CA MET A 1 4.92 -16.28 7.80
C MET A 1 4.00 -15.89 6.64
N LYS A 2 2.89 -16.61 6.40
CA LYS A 2 1.85 -16.19 5.43
C LYS A 2 0.77 -15.45 6.20
N LEU A 3 0.62 -14.15 5.94
CA LEU A 3 -0.48 -13.36 6.50
C LEU A 3 -1.81 -13.81 5.89
N THR A 4 -2.82 -13.96 6.73
CA THR A 4 -4.20 -14.19 6.32
C THR A 4 -4.80 -12.91 5.74
N PRO A 5 -5.81 -13.00 4.86
CA PRO A 5 -6.51 -11.82 4.35
C PRO A 5 -7.06 -10.90 5.44
N HIS A 6 -7.52 -11.47 6.56
CA HIS A 6 -7.96 -10.69 7.73
C HIS A 6 -6.80 -9.87 8.31
N GLU A 7 -5.63 -10.47 8.57
CA GLU A 7 -4.46 -9.76 9.08
C GLU A 7 -3.98 -8.65 8.13
N ILE A 8 -4.07 -8.89 6.80
CA ILE A 8 -3.75 -7.88 5.78
C ILE A 8 -4.71 -6.69 5.87
N LEU A 9 -6.02 -6.94 6.01
CA LEU A 9 -7.06 -5.90 6.11
C LEU A 9 -6.91 -5.07 7.39
N THR A 10 -6.64 -5.72 8.52
CA THR A 10 -6.36 -5.07 9.79
C THR A 10 -5.12 -4.16 9.69
N HIS A 11 -4.05 -4.61 9.02
CA HIS A 11 -2.85 -3.80 8.81
C HIS A 11 -3.08 -2.56 7.94
N ILE A 12 -4.07 -2.56 7.04
CA ILE A 12 -4.43 -1.37 6.25
C ILE A 12 -5.55 -0.53 6.90
N GLY A 13 -5.83 -0.76 8.18
CA GLY A 13 -6.78 0.04 8.98
C GLY A 13 -8.24 -0.31 8.73
N ILE A 14 -8.53 -1.46 8.11
CA ILE A 14 -9.89 -1.98 7.95
C ILE A 14 -10.11 -3.00 9.06
N ASP A 15 -10.83 -2.59 10.10
CA ASP A 15 -11.22 -3.48 11.20
C ASP A 15 -12.32 -4.44 10.72
N VAL A 16 -11.92 -5.68 10.45
CA VAL A 16 -12.81 -6.78 10.07
C VAL A 16 -12.85 -7.71 11.29
N PRO A 17 -14.01 -8.09 11.84
CA PRO A 17 -14.07 -9.08 12.91
C PRO A 17 -13.36 -10.39 12.52
N GLU A 18 -12.75 -11.10 13.46
CA GLU A 18 -12.11 -12.41 13.21
C GLU A 18 -13.08 -13.43 12.60
N GLU A 19 -14.36 -13.32 12.96
CA GLU A 19 -15.46 -14.13 12.44
C GLU A 19 -15.80 -13.80 10.97
N GLY A 20 -15.15 -12.77 10.41
CA GLY A 20 -15.46 -12.17 9.13
C GLY A 20 -16.62 -11.19 9.21
N VAL A 21 -16.79 -10.40 8.16
CA VAL A 21 -18.03 -9.63 7.97
C VAL A 21 -18.96 -10.47 7.11
N THR A 22 -20.12 -10.84 7.66
CA THR A 22 -21.21 -11.37 6.83
C THR A 22 -21.82 -10.21 6.07
N ILE A 23 -21.31 -9.95 4.88
CA ILE A 23 -21.87 -8.94 3.99
C ILE A 23 -23.08 -9.56 3.31
N SER A 24 -24.26 -8.94 3.45
CA SER A 24 -25.43 -9.40 2.70
C SER A 24 -25.12 -9.32 1.20
N SER A 25 -25.67 -10.23 0.39
CA SER A 25 -25.45 -10.22 -1.06
C SER A 25 -25.85 -8.88 -1.71
N HIS A 26 -26.75 -8.13 -1.06
CA HIS A 26 -27.18 -6.79 -1.46
C HIS A 26 -26.11 -5.72 -1.15
N ASP A 27 -25.43 -5.83 -0.01
CA ASP A 27 -24.41 -4.88 0.45
C ASP A 27 -23.04 -5.15 -0.17
N MET A 28 -22.81 -6.36 -0.70
CA MET A 28 -21.54 -6.74 -1.34
C MET A 28 -21.16 -5.78 -2.45
N LEU A 29 -22.13 -5.40 -3.30
CA LEU A 29 -21.91 -4.41 -4.36
C LEU A 29 -21.53 -3.04 -3.78
N VAL A 30 -22.16 -2.63 -2.68
CA VAL A 30 -21.92 -1.33 -2.03
C VAL A 30 -20.50 -1.29 -1.44
N TYR A 31 -20.10 -2.32 -0.70
CA TYR A 31 -18.75 -2.40 -0.13
C TYR A 31 -17.68 -2.52 -1.20
N THR A 32 -17.87 -3.37 -2.22
CA THR A 32 -16.93 -3.46 -3.34
C THR A 32 -16.79 -2.11 -4.06
N ARG A 33 -17.91 -1.40 -4.28
CA ARG A 33 -17.88 -0.08 -4.92
C ARG A 33 -17.20 0.96 -4.02
N MET A 34 -17.45 0.92 -2.72
CA MET A 34 -16.82 1.81 -1.74
C MET A 34 -15.30 1.60 -1.73
N PHE A 35 -14.80 0.37 -1.62
CA PHE A 35 -13.36 0.10 -1.64
C PHE A 35 -12.71 0.50 -2.97
N HIS A 36 -13.41 0.28 -4.09
CA HIS A 36 -12.94 0.76 -5.39
C HIS A 36 -12.81 2.29 -5.44
N LEU A 37 -13.79 3.02 -4.90
CA LEU A 37 -13.77 4.48 -4.84
C LEU A 37 -12.71 5.01 -3.86
N LEU A 38 -12.51 4.36 -2.71
CA LEU A 38 -11.47 4.71 -1.75
C LEU A 38 -10.08 4.47 -2.33
N GLY A 39 -9.86 3.31 -2.96
CA GLY A 39 -8.62 3.02 -3.68
C GLY A 39 -8.32 4.06 -4.76
N LYS A 40 -9.37 4.63 -5.38
CA LYS A 40 -9.24 5.74 -6.34
C LYS A 40 -8.80 7.08 -5.77
N GLN A 41 -9.04 7.31 -4.48
CA GLN A 41 -8.71 8.57 -3.80
C GLN A 41 -7.37 8.48 -3.05
N MET A 42 -6.84 7.28 -2.83
CA MET A 42 -5.53 7.08 -2.23
C MET A 42 -4.43 7.60 -3.18
N SER A 43 -3.50 8.39 -2.64
CA SER A 43 -2.38 8.95 -3.40
C SER A 43 -1.07 8.54 -2.74
N ILE A 44 -0.26 7.76 -3.47
CA ILE A 44 1.07 7.33 -3.03
C ILE A 44 2.01 8.53 -2.80
N ASP A 45 1.76 9.66 -3.48
CA ASP A 45 2.54 10.89 -3.29
C ASP A 45 2.34 11.53 -1.91
N LYS A 46 1.26 11.19 -1.20
CA LYS A 46 1.00 11.68 0.15
C LYS A 46 1.71 10.87 1.24
N ILE A 47 2.33 9.73 0.90
CA ILE A 47 3.10 8.92 1.86
C ILE A 47 4.38 9.67 2.21
N ALA A 48 4.61 9.89 3.50
CA ALA A 48 5.77 10.63 3.96
C ALA A 48 7.06 9.82 3.75
N THR A 49 8.17 10.51 3.49
CA THR A 49 9.45 9.84 3.20
C THR A 49 9.92 8.94 4.34
N HIS A 50 9.66 9.29 5.60
CA HIS A 50 10.04 8.46 6.74
C HIS A 50 9.26 7.13 6.77
N GLU A 51 7.99 7.12 6.38
CA GLU A 51 7.17 5.91 6.27
C GLU A 51 7.67 5.02 5.13
N LEU A 52 8.10 5.62 4.01
CA LEU A 52 8.72 4.87 2.92
C LEU A 52 10.06 4.24 3.35
N LYS A 53 10.89 4.98 4.10
CA LYS A 53 12.15 4.42 4.63
C LYS A 53 11.87 3.28 5.60
N GLN A 54 10.86 3.42 6.47
CA GLN A 54 10.45 2.35 7.36
C GLN A 54 9.98 1.11 6.59
N LEU A 55 9.15 1.28 5.56
CA LEU A 55 8.70 0.16 4.72
C LEU A 55 9.89 -0.52 3.99
N ILE A 56 10.86 0.25 3.49
CA ILE A 56 12.07 -0.31 2.87
C ILE A 56 12.88 -1.11 3.90
N SER A 57 13.05 -0.57 5.10
CA SER A 57 13.70 -1.27 6.21
C SER A 57 12.98 -2.59 6.48
N GLU A 58 11.65 -2.57 6.63
CA GLU A 58 10.80 -3.74 6.91
C GLU A 58 10.87 -4.80 5.79
N MET A 59 10.94 -4.38 4.53
CA MET A 59 11.11 -5.28 3.38
C MET A 59 12.51 -5.89 3.30
N GLN A 60 13.53 -5.19 3.80
CA GLN A 60 14.93 -5.64 3.80
C GLN A 60 15.29 -6.46 5.04
N THR A 61 14.54 -6.32 6.13
CA THR A 61 14.85 -6.93 7.43
C THR A 61 15.01 -8.44 7.42
N GLY A 62 14.33 -9.16 6.51
CA GLY A 62 14.53 -10.60 6.30
C GLY A 62 14.83 -11.43 7.57
N ASP A 63 15.71 -12.41 7.46
CA ASP A 63 16.29 -13.17 8.59
C ASP A 63 17.49 -12.44 9.26
N GLU A 64 17.89 -11.27 8.76
CA GLU A 64 19.16 -10.61 9.12
C GLU A 64 19.03 -9.46 10.13
N GLY A 65 17.81 -9.12 10.54
CA GLY A 65 17.54 -8.15 11.60
C GLY A 65 17.35 -6.70 11.11
N PRO A 66 16.99 -5.76 12.01
CA PRO A 66 16.56 -4.41 11.66
C PRO A 66 17.62 -3.63 10.88
N VAL A 67 17.28 -3.24 9.64
CA VAL A 67 18.07 -2.30 8.85
C VAL A 67 17.89 -0.90 9.43
N ASP A 68 18.99 -0.17 9.63
CA ASP A 68 18.90 1.21 10.09
C ASP A 68 18.30 2.10 8.99
N VAL A 69 17.14 2.69 9.29
CA VAL A 69 16.39 3.62 8.44
C VAL A 69 17.25 4.81 7.98
N SER A 70 18.29 5.17 8.75
CA SER A 70 19.24 6.24 8.38
C SER A 70 20.08 5.93 7.14
N THR A 71 20.29 4.65 6.84
CA THR A 71 21.06 4.17 5.68
C THR A 71 20.27 4.18 4.38
N ILE A 72 18.95 4.38 4.47
CA ILE A 72 18.05 4.32 3.32
C ILE A 72 18.05 5.67 2.60
N THR A 73 18.44 5.59 1.33
CA THR A 73 18.60 6.74 0.45
C THR A 73 17.27 7.23 -0.12
N ASP A 74 17.21 8.51 -0.48
CA ASP A 74 16.02 9.09 -1.13
C ASP A 74 15.76 8.44 -2.50
N ARG A 75 16.80 8.01 -3.20
CA ARG A 75 16.68 7.25 -4.46
C ARG A 75 15.94 5.93 -4.28
N GLN A 76 16.16 5.22 -3.17
CA GLN A 76 15.41 4.00 -2.86
C GLN A 76 13.94 4.32 -2.55
N CYS A 77 13.67 5.45 -1.89
CA CYS A 77 12.31 5.92 -1.62
C CYS A 77 11.57 6.26 -2.93
N ASP A 78 12.23 6.94 -3.88
CA ASP A 78 11.65 7.28 -5.18
C ASP A 78 11.37 6.05 -6.04
N PHE A 79 12.27 5.06 -5.98
CA PHE A 79 12.06 3.77 -6.64
C PHE A 79 10.84 3.05 -6.05
N LEU A 80 10.75 2.95 -4.72
CA LEU A 80 9.60 2.33 -4.05
C LEU A 80 8.30 3.08 -4.36
N ARG A 81 8.32 4.42 -4.32
CA ARG A 81 7.17 5.26 -4.68
C ARG A 81 6.68 4.97 -6.10
N SER A 82 7.60 4.82 -7.05
CA SER A 82 7.28 4.46 -8.44
C SER A 82 6.71 3.05 -8.56
N ALA A 83 7.26 2.09 -7.83
CA ALA A 83 6.75 0.71 -7.80
C ALA A 83 5.34 0.64 -7.21
N LEU A 84 5.09 1.34 -6.09
CA LEU A 84 3.78 1.41 -5.45
C LEU A 84 2.73 2.05 -6.36
N LYS A 85 3.08 3.13 -7.07
CA LYS A 85 2.22 3.74 -8.10
C LYS A 85 1.86 2.74 -9.20
N CYS A 86 2.82 1.94 -9.68
CA CYS A 86 2.57 0.91 -10.68
C CYS A 86 1.61 -0.16 -10.15
N SER A 87 1.84 -0.68 -8.94
CA SER A 87 0.95 -1.64 -8.28
C SER A 87 -0.46 -1.08 -8.07
N GLN A 88 -0.57 0.19 -7.68
CA GLN A 88 -1.84 0.87 -7.51
C GLN A 88 -2.63 0.96 -8.82
N ARG A 89 -1.96 1.28 -9.94
CA ARG A 89 -2.54 1.26 -11.29
C ARG A 89 -3.07 -0.12 -11.66
N MET A 90 -2.26 -1.17 -11.45
CA MET A 90 -2.64 -2.54 -11.81
C MET A 90 -3.79 -3.08 -10.94
N ALA A 91 -3.76 -2.82 -9.63
CA ALA A 91 -4.74 -3.35 -8.69
C ALA A 91 -6.08 -2.60 -8.74
N PHE A 92 -6.08 -1.28 -8.99
CA PHE A 92 -7.28 -0.44 -8.90
C PHE A 92 -7.73 0.18 -10.24
N GLY A 93 -7.02 -0.13 -11.34
CA GLY A 93 -7.34 0.37 -12.67
C GLY A 93 -7.27 1.90 -12.77
N MET A 94 -6.33 2.51 -12.04
CA MET A 94 -6.17 3.97 -11.98
C MET A 94 -5.19 4.50 -13.02
N ASP A 95 -5.54 5.64 -13.62
CA ASP A 95 -4.57 6.43 -14.38
C ASP A 95 -3.69 7.20 -13.39
N VAL A 96 -2.42 6.83 -13.31
CA VAL A 96 -1.45 7.48 -12.42
C VAL A 96 -0.65 8.44 -13.27
N ASP A 97 -0.65 9.72 -12.91
CA ASP A 97 0.13 10.73 -13.62
C ASP A 97 1.63 10.48 -13.38
N LEU A 98 2.30 9.91 -14.38
CA LEU A 98 3.72 9.53 -14.34
C LEU A 98 4.66 10.70 -14.68
N THR A 99 4.16 11.94 -14.74
CA THR A 99 4.91 13.12 -15.15
C THR A 99 6.05 13.53 -14.20
N THR A 100 6.16 12.95 -13.01
CA THR A 100 7.26 13.24 -12.07
C THR A 100 8.55 12.44 -12.29
N ALA A 101 8.58 11.45 -13.19
CA ALA A 101 9.79 10.64 -13.45
C ALA A 101 10.68 11.17 -14.60
N ARG A 102 10.35 12.30 -15.22
CA ARG A 102 11.19 12.95 -16.24
C ARG A 102 11.32 14.43 -15.97
N ARG A 103 12.43 14.83 -15.34
CA ARG A 103 13.07 16.12 -15.63
C ARG A 103 14.57 15.91 -15.89
N PRO A 104 15.15 16.70 -16.81
CA PRO A 104 16.47 16.48 -17.42
C PRO A 104 17.63 16.67 -16.45
#